data_AF-A0A1A9LEP9-F1
#
_entry.id   AF-A0A1A9LEP9-F1
#
_cell.length_a   1.000
_cell.length_b   1.000
_cell.length_c   1.000
_cell.angle_alpha   90.00
_cell.angle_beta   90.00
_cell.angle_gamma   90.00
#
_symmetry.space_group_name_H-M   'P 1'
#
loop_
_entity.id
_entity.type
_entity.pdbx_description
1 polymer ?
#
loop_
_entity_poly.entity_id
_entity_poly.type
_entity_poly.pdbx_seq_one_letter_code
_entity_poly.pdbx_strand_id
1 'polypeptide(L)'
;MEDLLIAPKTCSQCNSEIQLEQKYCNDCGYPEGGTEQEQSGFHARQVMKKRGQAEASSQIKKGRNSLFVVAAIAFLSGIYYFFKLDDSSILIVNSILAICYLLLGFWSQKRPLVALILGLLVYLTTLVLNGLIEPETIYKGILIKVFIIVYLSKGINSALQLRNA
;
A
#
# COMPACT_ATOMS: atom_id res chain seq x y z
N MET A 1 -42.66 -10.66 40.85
CA MET A 1 -41.82 -10.64 39.63
C MET A 1 -41.16 -9.29 39.63
N GLU A 2 -40.24 -9.10 40.56
CA GLU A 2 -39.49 -7.87 40.74
C GLU A 2 -38.43 -7.80 39.64
N ASP A 3 -38.66 -6.95 38.65
CA ASP A 3 -37.61 -6.41 37.80
C ASP A 3 -36.65 -5.61 38.70
N LEU A 4 -35.58 -6.25 39.16
CA LEU A 4 -34.45 -5.58 39.79
C LEU A 4 -33.88 -4.60 38.76
N LEU A 5 -34.12 -3.31 38.97
CA LEU A 5 -33.47 -2.20 38.27
C LEU A 5 -31.98 -2.19 38.63
N ILE A 6 -31.22 -3.04 37.95
CA ILE A 6 -29.76 -3.06 37.97
C ILE A 6 -29.29 -1.78 37.25
N ALA A 7 -28.73 -0.84 38.00
CA ALA A 7 -28.25 0.43 37.44
C ALA A 7 -27.21 0.16 36.34
N PRO A 8 -27.37 0.72 35.13
CA PRO A 8 -26.41 0.52 34.04
C PRO A 8 -25.06 1.09 34.46
N LYS A 9 -23.99 0.30 34.31
CA LYS A 9 -22.61 0.80 34.45
C LYS A 9 -22.14 1.30 33.08
N THR A 10 -21.16 2.20 33.02
CA THR A 10 -20.62 2.70 31.75
C THR A 10 -19.30 2.00 31.41
N CYS A 11 -19.08 1.74 30.12
CA CYS A 11 -17.82 1.19 29.63
C CYS A 11 -16.70 2.23 29.74
N SER A 12 -15.57 1.88 30.36
CA SER A 12 -14.39 2.74 30.55
C SER A 12 -13.68 3.13 29.24
N GLN A 13 -13.95 2.42 28.13
CA GLN A 13 -13.32 2.68 26.83
C GLN A 13 -14.17 3.44 25.83
N CYS A 14 -15.47 3.15 25.75
CA CYS A 14 -16.36 3.78 24.76
C CYS A 14 -17.52 4.54 25.37
N ASN A 15 -17.60 4.58 26.71
CA ASN A 15 -18.61 5.30 27.47
C ASN A 15 -20.06 4.90 27.17
N SER A 16 -20.27 3.72 26.58
CA SER A 16 -21.60 3.17 26.35
C SER A 16 -22.14 2.48 27.60
N GLU A 17 -23.46 2.41 27.69
CA GLU A 17 -24.16 1.74 28.78
C GLU A 17 -24.01 0.22 28.65
N ILE A 18 -23.63 -0.41 29.75
CA ILE A 18 -23.38 -1.84 29.82
C ILE A 18 -24.07 -2.44 31.05
N GLN A 19 -24.53 -3.69 30.92
CA GLN A 19 -25.15 -4.41 32.02
C GLN A 19 -24.09 -4.76 33.08
N LEU A 20 -24.48 -4.92 34.34
CA LEU A 20 -23.52 -5.21 35.41
C LEU A 20 -22.85 -6.59 35.24
N GLU A 21 -23.58 -7.58 34.71
CA GLU A 21 -23.17 -8.98 34.60
C GLU A 21 -22.37 -9.32 33.33
N GLN A 22 -22.34 -8.43 32.32
CA GLN A 22 -21.63 -8.71 31.07
C GLN A 22 -20.11 -8.59 31.24
N LYS A 23 -19.39 -9.63 30.78
CA LYS A 23 -17.93 -9.68 30.75
C LYS A 23 -17.33 -8.75 29.68
N TYR A 24 -18.00 -8.62 28.53
CA TYR A 24 -17.56 -7.83 27.38
C TYR A 24 -18.56 -6.69 27.08
N CYS A 25 -18.06 -5.56 26.60
CA CYS A 25 -18.89 -4.47 26.06
C CYS A 25 -19.40 -4.84 24.66
N ASN A 26 -20.71 -4.73 24.42
CA ASN A 26 -21.31 -5.07 23.11
C ASN A 26 -20.97 -4.05 22.01
N ASP A 27 -20.66 -2.80 22.36
CA ASP A 27 -20.38 -1.75 21.38
C ASP A 27 -18.92 -1.75 20.91
N CYS A 28 -17.97 -1.87 21.84
CA CYS A 28 -16.55 -1.79 21.51
C CYS A 28 -15.77 -3.11 21.69
N GLY A 29 -16.36 -4.11 22.35
CA GLY A 29 -15.71 -5.39 22.63
C GLY A 29 -14.72 -5.40 23.80
N TYR A 30 -14.62 -4.31 24.58
CA TYR A 30 -13.71 -4.24 25.73
C TYR A 30 -14.16 -5.18 26.86
N PRO A 31 -13.25 -6.02 27.43
CA PRO A 31 -13.59 -6.96 28.49
C PRO A 31 -13.60 -6.32 29.89
N GLU A 32 -14.64 -5.53 30.20
CA GLU A 32 -14.80 -4.87 31.51
C GLU A 32 -14.76 -5.84 32.70
N GLY A 33 -15.47 -6.98 32.58
CA GLY A 33 -15.46 -8.03 33.61
C GLY A 33 -14.38 -9.09 33.40
N GLY A 34 -13.43 -8.85 32.49
CA GLY A 34 -12.37 -9.79 32.15
C GLY A 34 -11.14 -9.68 33.05
N THR A 35 -10.20 -10.61 32.85
CA THR A 35 -8.91 -10.58 33.55
C THR A 35 -8.01 -9.47 33.00
N GLU A 36 -6.96 -9.09 33.73
CA GLU A 36 -5.94 -8.14 33.24
C GLU A 36 -5.32 -8.59 31.91
N GLN A 37 -5.20 -9.91 31.68
CA GLN A 37 -4.71 -10.49 30.43
C GLN A 37 -5.67 -10.25 29.27
N GLU A 38 -6.98 -10.33 29.50
CA GLU A 38 -7.99 -10.07 28.48
C GLU A 38 -8.06 -8.57 28.13
N GLN A 39 -8.00 -7.69 29.14
CA GLN A 39 -7.98 -6.23 28.97
C GLN A 39 -6.72 -5.76 28.25
N SER A 40 -5.54 -6.20 28.70
CA SER A 40 -4.27 -5.90 28.01
C SER A 40 -4.23 -6.45 26.60
N GLY A 41 -4.77 -7.66 26.39
CA GLY A 41 -4.92 -8.26 25.06
C GLY A 41 -5.78 -7.43 24.12
N PHE A 42 -6.85 -6.81 24.62
CA PHE A 42 -7.69 -5.90 23.83
C PHE A 42 -6.92 -4.65 23.39
N HIS A 43 -6.23 -3.98 24.31
CA HIS A 43 -5.41 -2.81 23.98
C HIS A 43 -4.28 -3.15 23.01
N ALA A 44 -3.61 -4.30 23.20
CA ALA A 44 -2.60 -4.79 22.28
C ALA A 44 -3.18 -4.98 20.86
N ARG A 45 -4.36 -5.63 20.73
CA ARG A 45 -5.04 -5.78 19.44
C ARG A 45 -5.37 -4.44 18.78
N GLN A 46 -5.86 -3.46 19.52
CA GLN A 46 -6.15 -2.13 18.98
C GLN A 46 -4.89 -1.42 18.48
N VAL A 47 -3.79 -1.48 19.24
CA VAL A 47 -2.49 -0.92 18.84
C VAL A 47 -1.97 -1.60 17.58
N MET A 48 -2.04 -2.93 17.53
CA MET A 48 -1.61 -3.70 16.35
C MET A 48 -2.47 -3.41 15.12
N LYS A 49 -3.80 -3.26 15.28
CA LYS A 49 -4.70 -2.88 14.18
C LYS A 49 -4.37 -1.50 13.62
N LYS A 50 -4.18 -0.49 14.48
CA LYS A 50 -3.79 0.87 14.08
C LYS A 50 -2.41 0.88 13.39
N ARG A 51 -1.44 0.15 13.93
CA ARG A 51 -0.10 -0.01 13.32
C ARG A 51 -0.18 -0.66 11.95
N GLY A 52 -0.93 -1.75 11.81
CA GLY A 52 -1.13 -2.44 10.53
C GLY A 52 -1.75 -1.54 9.47
N GLN A 53 -2.78 -0.76 9.82
CA GLN A 53 -3.38 0.22 8.91
C GLN A 53 -2.40 1.33 8.50
N ALA A 54 -1.64 1.87 9.47
CA ALA A 54 -0.63 2.90 9.21
C ALA A 54 0.49 2.36 8.30
N GLU A 55 0.99 1.17 8.58
CA GLU A 55 2.02 0.50 7.78
C GLU A 55 1.52 0.26 6.35
N ALA A 56 0.34 -0.32 6.19
CA ALA A 56 -0.24 -0.58 4.88
C ALA A 56 -0.39 0.71 4.06
N SER A 57 -0.87 1.80 4.69
CA SER A 57 -0.94 3.11 4.04
C SER A 57 0.43 3.66 3.63
N SER A 58 1.47 3.41 4.44
CA SER A 58 2.84 3.85 4.15
C SER A 58 3.44 3.08 2.97
N GLN A 59 3.20 1.77 2.87
CA GLN A 59 3.69 0.95 1.77
C GLN A 59 2.98 1.29 0.45
N ILE A 60 1.69 1.61 0.50
CA ILE A 60 0.96 2.14 -0.67
C ILE A 60 1.58 3.45 -1.15
N LYS A 61 1.89 4.38 -0.23
CA LYS A 61 2.55 5.65 -0.58
C LYS A 61 3.93 5.41 -1.21
N LYS A 62 4.71 4.48 -0.64
CA LYS A 62 6.02 4.08 -1.16
C LYS A 62 5.91 3.47 -2.57
N GLY A 63 4.95 2.56 -2.79
CA GLY A 63 4.64 1.98 -4.11
C GLY A 63 4.19 3.04 -5.12
N ARG A 64 3.34 4.00 -4.71
CA ARG A 64 2.99 5.14 -5.55
C ARG A 64 4.22 5.95 -5.94
N ASN A 65 5.11 6.21 -4.97
CA ASN A 65 6.34 6.96 -5.25
C ASN A 65 7.23 6.25 -6.27
N SER A 66 7.27 4.91 -6.25
CA SER A 66 8.00 4.17 -7.30
C SER A 66 7.44 4.40 -8.71
N LEU A 67 6.14 4.65 -8.91
CA LEU A 67 5.61 5.01 -10.23
C LEU A 67 6.19 6.33 -10.74
N PHE A 68 6.31 7.34 -9.87
CA PHE A 68 6.95 8.61 -10.22
C PHE A 68 8.45 8.46 -10.49
N VAL A 69 9.13 7.62 -9.71
CA VAL A 69 10.55 7.30 -9.94
C VAL A 69 10.74 6.62 -11.29
N VAL A 70 9.89 5.64 -11.65
CA VAL A 70 9.93 4.97 -12.95
C VAL A 70 9.65 5.95 -14.09
N ALA A 71 8.69 6.88 -13.91
CA ALA A 71 8.43 7.92 -14.89
C ALA A 71 9.65 8.80 -15.14
N ALA A 72 10.31 9.25 -14.07
CA ALA A 72 11.53 10.06 -14.17
C ALA A 72 12.66 9.28 -14.85
N ILE A 73 12.87 8.01 -14.48
CA ILE A 73 13.89 7.16 -15.09
C ILE A 73 13.61 6.98 -16.59
N ALA A 74 12.38 6.65 -16.97
CA ALA A 74 12.00 6.48 -18.37
C ALA A 74 12.26 7.76 -19.19
N PHE A 75 11.87 8.92 -18.67
CA PHE A 75 12.11 10.18 -19.34
C PHE A 75 13.60 10.50 -19.49
N LEU A 76 14.37 10.35 -18.40
CA LEU A 76 15.82 10.58 -18.41
C LEU A 76 16.57 9.60 -19.32
N SER A 77 16.14 8.34 -19.38
CA SER A 77 16.70 7.37 -20.33
C SER A 77 16.40 7.78 -21.77
N GLY A 78 15.18 8.22 -22.07
CA GLY A 78 14.84 8.75 -23.38
C GLY A 78 15.75 9.90 -23.81
N ILE A 79 15.98 10.86 -22.91
CA ILE A 79 16.90 11.99 -23.16
C ILE A 79 18.34 11.51 -23.36
N TYR A 80 18.84 10.60 -22.51
CA TYR A 80 20.20 10.07 -22.64
C TYR A 80 20.41 9.36 -23.99
N TYR A 81 19.48 8.51 -24.40
CA TYR A 81 19.57 7.80 -25.68
C TYR A 81 19.41 8.74 -26.87
N PHE A 82 18.58 9.78 -26.76
CA PHE A 82 18.49 10.83 -27.77
C PHE A 82 19.85 11.50 -28.01
N PHE A 83 20.53 11.97 -26.96
CA PHE A 83 21.86 12.59 -27.14
C PHE A 83 22.95 11.62 -27.59
N LYS A 84 22.82 10.33 -27.28
CA LYS A 84 23.83 9.32 -27.60
C LYS A 84 23.68 8.72 -29.00
N LEU A 85 22.45 8.49 -29.43
CA LEU A 85 22.11 7.77 -30.67
C LEU A 85 21.45 8.67 -31.72
N ASP A 86 21.13 9.92 -31.38
CA ASP A 86 20.39 10.88 -32.21
C ASP A 86 19.02 10.35 -32.70
N ASP A 87 18.44 9.40 -31.95
CA ASP A 87 17.17 8.77 -32.28
C ASP A 87 16.01 9.40 -31.51
N SER A 88 15.25 10.23 -32.22
CA SER A 88 14.04 10.88 -31.71
C SER A 88 12.90 9.91 -31.42
N SER A 89 12.87 8.72 -32.04
CA SER A 89 11.83 7.71 -31.84
C SER A 89 11.88 7.17 -30.40
N ILE A 90 13.09 6.90 -29.90
CA ILE A 90 13.31 6.40 -28.54
C ILE A 90 12.85 7.43 -27.51
N LEU A 91 13.12 8.72 -27.75
CA LEU A 91 12.69 9.81 -26.89
C LEU A 91 11.16 9.90 -26.80
N ILE A 92 10.48 9.81 -27.94
CA ILE A 92 9.01 9.88 -28.01
C ILE A 92 8.39 8.72 -27.24
N VAL A 93 8.84 7.49 -27.49
CA VAL A 93 8.32 6.29 -26.81
C VAL A 93 8.54 6.37 -25.29
N ASN A 94 9.75 6.76 -24.86
CA ASN A 94 10.06 6.91 -23.44
C ASN A 94 9.28 8.04 -22.77
N SER A 95 9.01 9.12 -23.50
CA SER A 95 8.20 10.24 -23.01
C SER A 95 6.73 9.85 -22.82
N ILE A 96 6.16 9.10 -23.77
CA ILE A 96 4.81 8.53 -23.63
C ILE A 96 4.76 7.61 -22.41
N LEU A 97 5.76 6.73 -22.26
CA LEU A 97 5.84 5.81 -21.14
C LEU A 97 5.93 6.55 -19.80
N ALA A 98 6.74 7.61 -19.73
CA ALA A 98 6.85 8.46 -18.56
C ALA A 98 5.50 9.10 -18.20
N ILE A 99 4.78 9.66 -19.19
CA ILE A 99 3.45 10.24 -18.99
C ILE A 99 2.47 9.18 -18.47
N CYS A 100 2.48 7.96 -19.02
CA CYS A 100 1.65 6.86 -18.53
C CYS A 100 1.91 6.57 -17.04
N TYR A 101 3.18 6.46 -16.63
CA TYR A 101 3.53 6.23 -15.23
C TYR A 101 3.16 7.41 -14.32
N LEU A 102 3.29 8.67 -14.79
CA LEU A 102 2.83 9.83 -14.04
C LEU A 102 1.32 9.79 -13.81
N LEU A 103 0.54 9.52 -14.87
CA LEU A 103 -0.91 9.40 -14.78
C LEU A 103 -1.33 8.29 -13.82
N LEU A 104 -0.69 7.12 -13.90
CA LEU A 104 -0.90 6.03 -12.93
C LEU A 104 -0.53 6.46 -11.51
N GLY A 105 0.59 7.17 -11.33
CA GLY A 105 1.04 7.73 -10.06
C GLY A 105 0.00 8.67 -9.43
N PHE A 106 -0.57 9.59 -10.20
CA PHE A 106 -1.64 10.47 -9.75
C PHE A 106 -2.94 9.71 -9.48
N TRP A 107 -3.33 8.80 -10.38
CA TRP A 107 -4.57 8.04 -10.27
C TRP A 107 -4.57 7.05 -9.09
N SER A 108 -3.38 6.59 -8.68
CA SER A 108 -3.21 5.72 -7.52
C SER A 108 -3.74 6.31 -6.20
N GLN A 109 -3.95 7.63 -6.11
CA GLN A 109 -4.57 8.27 -4.94
C GLN A 109 -6.01 7.78 -4.72
N LYS A 110 -6.75 7.50 -5.80
CA LYS A 110 -8.13 7.04 -5.75
C LYS A 110 -8.23 5.51 -5.79
N ARG A 111 -7.41 4.87 -6.62
CA ARG A 111 -7.42 3.41 -6.86
C ARG A 111 -6.00 2.84 -6.82
N PRO A 112 -5.36 2.77 -5.64
CA PRO A 112 -3.94 2.41 -5.53
C PRO A 112 -3.64 1.00 -6.07
N LEU A 113 -4.47 0.03 -5.73
CA LEU A 113 -4.26 -1.37 -6.13
C LEU A 113 -4.21 -1.52 -7.66
N VAL A 114 -5.18 -0.95 -8.38
CA VAL A 114 -5.25 -1.05 -9.84
C VAL A 114 -4.05 -0.34 -10.48
N ALA A 115 -3.73 0.87 -10.02
CA ALA A 115 -2.62 1.64 -10.56
C ALA A 115 -1.25 0.96 -10.34
N LEU A 116 -1.03 0.36 -9.17
CA LEU A 116 0.23 -0.33 -8.87
C LEU A 116 0.39 -1.63 -9.66
N ILE A 117 -0.70 -2.40 -9.83
CA ILE A 117 -0.67 -3.62 -10.66
C ILE A 117 -0.41 -3.26 -12.12
N LEU A 118 -1.12 -2.27 -12.68
CA LEU A 118 -0.91 -1.82 -14.05
C LEU A 118 0.52 -1.31 -14.25
N GLY A 119 1.02 -0.47 -13.33
CA GLY A 119 2.40 0.02 -13.39
C GLY A 119 3.42 -1.11 -13.36
N LEU A 120 3.22 -2.13 -12.53
CA LEU A 120 4.09 -3.30 -12.50
C LEU A 120 4.03 -4.09 -13.81
N LEU A 121 2.84 -4.30 -14.39
CA LEU A 121 2.68 -5.03 -15.66
C LEU A 121 3.35 -4.31 -16.83
N VAL A 122 3.17 -2.98 -16.93
CA VAL A 122 3.84 -2.17 -17.95
C VAL A 122 5.36 -2.25 -17.75
N TYR A 123 5.83 -2.16 -16.50
CA TYR A 123 7.25 -2.24 -16.20
C TYR A 123 7.87 -3.59 -16.59
N LEU A 124 7.24 -4.70 -16.21
CA LEU A 124 7.70 -6.04 -16.57
C LEU A 124 7.68 -6.25 -18.08
N THR A 125 6.64 -5.79 -18.78
CA THR A 125 6.58 -5.83 -20.24
C THR A 125 7.77 -5.09 -20.86
N THR A 126 8.05 -3.87 -20.40
CA THR A 126 9.19 -3.09 -20.91
C THR A 126 10.53 -3.75 -20.60
N LEU A 127 10.66 -4.41 -19.45
CA LEU A 127 11.88 -5.13 -19.08
C LEU A 127 12.13 -6.34 -20.00
N VAL A 128 11.08 -7.11 -20.30
CA VAL A 128 11.15 -8.26 -21.20
C VAL A 128 11.50 -7.81 -22.62
N LEU A 129 10.81 -6.79 -23.16
CA LEU A 129 11.08 -6.29 -24.50
C LEU A 129 12.53 -5.81 -24.67
N ASN A 130 13.04 -5.02 -23.71
CA ASN A 130 14.43 -4.57 -23.75
C ASN A 130 15.44 -5.73 -23.64
N GLY A 131 15.12 -6.74 -22.82
CA GLY A 131 15.97 -7.93 -22.68
C GLY A 131 16.05 -8.81 -23.93
N LEU A 132 14.98 -8.82 -24.76
CA LEU A 132 14.98 -9.52 -26.04
C LEU A 132 15.81 -8.80 -27.11
N ILE A 133 15.85 -7.47 -27.08
CA ILE A 133 16.62 -6.65 -28.03
C ILE A 133 18.10 -6.67 -27.63
N GLU A 134 18.41 -6.36 -26.38
CA GLU A 134 19.78 -6.33 -25.85
C GLU A 134 19.84 -7.00 -24.47
N PRO A 135 20.30 -8.26 -24.37
CA PRO A 135 20.33 -9.01 -23.10
C PRO A 135 21.28 -8.39 -22.07
N GLU A 136 22.29 -7.62 -22.49
CA GLU A 136 23.16 -6.85 -21.58
C GLU A 136 22.38 -5.83 -20.73
N THR A 137 21.26 -5.33 -21.24
CA THR A 137 20.43 -4.37 -20.50
C THR A 137 19.83 -5.00 -19.25
N ILE A 138 19.68 -6.33 -19.18
CA ILE A 138 19.12 -7.04 -18.03
C ILE A 138 20.01 -6.83 -16.80
N TYR A 139 21.32 -7.05 -16.97
CA TYR A 139 22.32 -6.94 -15.90
C TYR A 139 22.62 -5.49 -15.53
N LYS A 140 22.58 -4.57 -16.51
CA LYS A 140 22.80 -3.14 -16.25
C LYS A 140 21.64 -2.55 -15.43
N GLY A 141 21.98 -1.86 -14.36
CA GLY A 141 21.00 -1.18 -13.49
C GLY A 141 20.11 -2.12 -12.67
N ILE A 142 20.50 -3.39 -12.48
CA ILE A 142 19.69 -4.41 -11.80
C ILE A 142 19.20 -3.97 -10.40
N LEU A 143 20.03 -3.22 -9.66
CA LEU A 143 19.68 -2.70 -8.32
C LEU A 143 18.43 -1.80 -8.37
N ILE A 144 18.35 -0.90 -9.35
CA ILE A 144 17.22 0.02 -9.52
C ILE A 144 15.97 -0.78 -9.91
N LYS A 145 16.11 -1.78 -10.78
CA LYS A 145 14.99 -2.63 -11.21
C LYS A 145 14.40 -3.44 -10.06
N VAL A 146 15.27 -4.09 -9.27
CA VAL A 146 14.87 -4.83 -8.07
C VAL A 146 14.19 -3.90 -7.07
N PHE A 147 14.73 -2.69 -6.86
CA PHE A 147 14.11 -1.69 -5.99
C PHE A 147 12.69 -1.35 -6.46
N ILE A 148 12.50 -1.03 -7.74
CA ILE A 148 11.18 -0.71 -8.30
C ILE A 148 10.19 -1.87 -8.09
N ILE A 149 10.59 -3.09 -8.42
CA ILE A 149 9.74 -4.28 -8.28
C ILE A 149 9.35 -4.51 -6.83
N VAL A 150 10.31 -4.47 -5.90
CA VAL A 150 10.05 -4.68 -4.46
C VAL A 150 9.06 -3.64 -3.92
N TYR A 151 9.24 -2.37 -4.28
CA TYR A 151 8.38 -1.29 -3.80
C TYR A 151 6.97 -1.35 -4.39
N LEU A 152 6.84 -1.67 -5.69
CA LEU A 152 5.54 -1.92 -6.32
C LEU A 152 4.84 -3.14 -5.69
N SER A 153 5.52 -4.28 -5.55
CA SER A 153 4.96 -5.50 -4.96
C SER A 153 4.54 -5.30 -3.50
N LYS A 154 5.36 -4.61 -2.67
CA LYS A 154 4.98 -4.27 -1.29
C LYS A 154 3.77 -3.35 -1.24
N GLY A 155 3.70 -2.36 -2.14
CA GLY A 155 2.54 -1.48 -2.26
C GLY A 155 1.26 -2.23 -2.64
N ILE A 156 1.34 -3.18 -3.58
CA ILE A 156 0.22 -4.02 -4.02
C ILE A 156 -0.28 -4.91 -2.87
N ASN A 157 0.63 -5.63 -2.21
CA ASN A 157 0.27 -6.51 -1.10
C ASN A 157 -0.41 -5.73 0.05
N SER A 158 0.09 -4.54 0.35
CA SER A 158 -0.49 -3.68 1.38
C SER A 158 -1.86 -3.14 0.99
N ALA A 159 -2.06 -2.79 -0.28
CA ALA A 159 -3.37 -2.40 -0.80
C ALA A 159 -4.38 -3.55 -0.80
N LEU A 160 -3.93 -4.78 -1.06
CA LEU A 160 -4.75 -5.99 -0.99
C LEU A 160 -5.19 -6.29 0.45
N GLN A 161 -4.26 -6.19 1.40
CA GLN A 161 -4.57 -6.40 2.82
C GLN A 161 -5.63 -5.42 3.32
N LEU A 162 -5.52 -4.13 2.98
CA LEU A 162 -6.53 -3.13 3.36
C LEU A 162 -7.88 -3.35 2.69
N ARG A 163 -7.93 -3.96 1.50
CA ARG A 163 -9.19 -4.26 0.81
C ARG A 163 -9.93 -5.44 1.42
N ASN A 164 -9.20 -6.39 1.99
CA ASN A 164 -9.73 -7.65 2.52
C ASN A 164 -9.90 -7.64 4.06
N ALA A 165 -9.57 -6.53 4.74
CA ALA A 165 -9.67 -6.34 6.18
C ALA A 165 -10.93 -5.56 6.57
#